data_AF-A0A969CW65-F1
#
_entry.id   AF-A0A969CW65-F1
#
_cell.length_a   1.000
_cell.length_b   1.000
_cell.length_c   1.000
_cell.angle_alpha   90.00
_cell.angle_beta   90.00
_cell.angle_gamma   90.00
#
_symmetry.space_group_name_H-M   'P 1'
#
loop_
_entity.id
_entity.type
_entity.pdbx_description
1 polymer ?
#
loop_
_entity_poly.entity_id
_entity_poly.type
_entity_poly.pdbx_seq_one_letter_code
_entity_poly.pdbx_strand_id
1 'polypeptide(L)'
;MKNLLRAILEDYNLYLPTRIVFEKFKYIFTSLKTGLARLTPPFSKSMIQGYYSFSLDYWKTCQKNNIVDVTYKTFTYSQTLRTSPPNSIYDRIHENFEKKLTLTNPDTFLISASNCRVIGDEGAVITHDNKLLADVSRHFRVKIDNINLHPELCRLELPKGKELPGTVAVLATAGGYNYYHWLLDVLPRLEIINNTFSDYYHKIDKFLINKVSSFTTQSLAMLEVNPDKVFPLQAKSHFLVEHLIIPSLPGELYAPSPWICDFLRNNFLKQKADIQPIKRLYISRAKARRRKILNEQEVVNCLQNGDSLLCISNSIVL
;
A
#
# COMPACT_ATOMS: atom_id res chain seq x y z
N MET A 1 -21.84 12.87 -31.87
CA MET A 1 -21.44 12.66 -30.46
C MET A 1 -21.66 11.23 -29.97
N LYS A 2 -22.90 10.69 -29.95
CA LYS A 2 -23.16 9.27 -29.59
C LYS A 2 -22.37 8.26 -30.46
N ASN A 3 -22.26 8.51 -31.76
CA ASN A 3 -21.53 7.62 -32.69
C ASN A 3 -19.99 7.69 -32.54
N LEU A 4 -19.46 8.87 -32.18
CA LEU A 4 -18.02 9.05 -31.90
C LEU A 4 -17.63 8.37 -30.57
N LEU A 5 -18.52 8.45 -29.57
CA LEU A 5 -18.33 7.79 -28.27
C LEU A 5 -18.39 6.26 -28.39
N ARG A 6 -19.22 5.74 -29.30
CA ARG A 6 -19.33 4.31 -29.56
C ARG A 6 -18.06 3.74 -30.21
N ALA A 7 -17.49 4.46 -31.18
CA ALA A 7 -16.21 4.10 -31.80
C ALA A 7 -15.06 4.08 -30.77
N ILE A 8 -14.99 5.07 -29.88
CA ILE A 8 -13.96 5.13 -28.82
C ILE A 8 -14.12 4.00 -27.78
N LEU A 9 -15.36 3.57 -27.48
CA LEU A 9 -15.60 2.50 -26.50
C LEU A 9 -15.34 1.10 -27.10
N GLU A 10 -15.60 0.93 -28.40
CA GLU A 10 -15.34 -0.33 -29.13
C GLU A 10 -13.83 -0.56 -29.37
N ASP A 11 -13.04 0.50 -29.62
CA ASP A 11 -11.58 0.39 -29.81
C ASP A 11 -10.78 0.10 -28.52
N TYR A 12 -11.30 0.45 -27.35
CA TYR A 12 -10.58 0.34 -26.07
C TYR A 12 -11.09 -0.76 -25.13
N ASN A 13 -12.09 -1.55 -25.54
CA ASN A 13 -12.68 -2.63 -24.74
C ASN A 13 -13.05 -2.20 -23.30
N LEU A 14 -13.44 -0.93 -23.14
CA LEU A 14 -13.73 -0.28 -21.85
C LEU A 14 -15.22 -0.42 -21.53
N TYR A 15 -15.58 -1.39 -20.69
CA TYR A 15 -16.88 -1.42 -20.02
C TYR A 15 -16.89 -0.43 -18.84
N LEU A 16 -16.99 0.87 -19.14
CA LEU A 16 -17.40 1.87 -18.16
C LEU A 16 -18.90 2.14 -18.28
N PRO A 17 -19.65 2.29 -17.18
CA PRO A 17 -21.05 2.69 -17.25
C PRO A 17 -21.16 3.99 -18.06
N THR A 18 -21.91 3.99 -19.16
CA THR A 18 -22.07 5.11 -20.10
C THR A 18 -22.37 6.44 -19.39
N ARG A 19 -23.07 6.41 -18.26
CA ARG A 19 -23.38 7.58 -17.43
C ARG A 19 -22.13 8.29 -16.87
N ILE A 20 -21.09 7.57 -16.47
CA ILE A 20 -19.85 8.14 -15.91
C ILE A 20 -19.04 8.87 -17.00
N VAL A 21 -18.97 8.27 -18.19
CA VAL A 21 -18.29 8.87 -19.35
C VAL A 21 -19.02 10.15 -19.77
N PHE A 22 -20.35 10.11 -19.87
CA PHE A 22 -21.16 11.28 -20.26
C PHE A 22 -21.03 12.46 -19.29
N GLU A 23 -21.06 12.24 -17.97
CA GLU A 23 -20.93 13.32 -16.99
C GLU A 23 -19.50 13.89 -16.94
N LYS A 24 -18.45 13.07 -17.10
CA LYS A 24 -17.06 13.55 -17.25
C LYS A 24 -16.91 14.44 -18.48
N PHE A 25 -17.49 14.07 -19.62
CA PHE A 25 -17.46 14.88 -20.84
C PHE A 25 -18.24 16.19 -20.69
N LYS A 26 -19.40 16.17 -20.01
CA LYS A 26 -20.22 17.36 -19.77
C LYS A 26 -19.49 18.38 -18.88
N TYR A 27 -18.77 17.91 -17.86
CA TYR A 27 -17.96 18.75 -16.98
C TYR A 27 -16.80 19.43 -17.73
N ILE A 28 -16.06 18.67 -18.56
CA ILE A 28 -14.96 19.19 -19.39
C ILE A 28 -15.46 20.28 -20.34
N PHE A 29 -16.61 20.07 -21.01
CA PHE A 29 -17.20 21.08 -21.91
C PHE A 29 -17.69 22.33 -21.19
N THR A 30 -18.15 22.19 -19.94
CA THR A 30 -18.57 23.35 -19.13
C THR A 30 -17.37 24.18 -18.70
N SER A 31 -16.26 23.53 -18.34
CA SER A 31 -14.99 24.17 -17.99
C SER A 31 -14.32 24.90 -19.15
N LEU A 32 -14.46 24.40 -20.39
CA LEU A 32 -13.89 25.04 -21.59
C LEU A 32 -14.64 26.30 -22.04
N LYS A 33 -15.91 26.48 -21.62
CA LYS A 33 -16.69 27.69 -21.95
C LYS A 33 -16.42 28.87 -21.03
N THR A 34 -15.81 28.66 -19.86
CA THR A 34 -15.51 29.72 -18.88
C THR A 34 -14.02 30.00 -18.85
N GLY A 35 -13.45 30.41 -19.98
CA GLY A 35 -12.10 30.93 -20.06
C GLY A 35 -12.08 32.42 -19.76
N LEU A 36 -11.80 32.81 -18.52
CA LEU A 36 -11.24 34.12 -18.17
C LEU A 36 -10.49 34.02 -16.84
N ALA A 37 -9.18 34.26 -16.92
CA ALA A 37 -8.25 34.21 -15.82
C ALA A 37 -8.66 35.15 -14.67
N ARG A 38 -8.91 34.57 -13.50
CA ARG A 38 -8.74 35.21 -12.20
C ARG A 38 -8.08 34.19 -11.27
N LEU A 39 -7.05 34.64 -10.55
CA LEU A 39 -6.40 33.90 -9.48
C LEU A 39 -7.44 33.52 -8.41
N THR A 40 -8.04 32.35 -8.55
CA THR A 40 -8.89 31.73 -7.52
C THR A 40 -8.00 30.90 -6.59
N PRO A 41 -8.27 30.88 -5.27
CA PRO A 41 -7.48 30.10 -4.32
C PRO A 41 -7.52 28.62 -4.72
N PRO A 42 -6.43 27.84 -4.60
CA PRO A 42 -6.37 26.47 -5.12
C PRO A 42 -7.05 25.49 -4.16
N PHE A 43 -8.17 25.86 -3.53
CA PHE A 43 -8.89 25.01 -2.59
C PHE A 43 -10.33 24.87 -3.03
N SER A 44 -10.50 24.43 -4.29
CA SER A 44 -11.78 23.95 -4.78
C SER A 44 -11.81 22.43 -4.81
N LYS A 45 -13.03 21.89 -4.78
CA LYS A 45 -13.48 20.50 -4.92
C LYS A 45 -12.94 19.77 -6.18
N SER A 46 -11.65 19.88 -6.49
CA SER A 46 -11.09 19.46 -7.77
C SER A 46 -11.05 17.93 -7.85
N MET A 47 -11.75 17.39 -8.85
CA MET A 47 -11.57 16.02 -9.30
C MET A 47 -10.10 15.73 -9.56
N ILE A 48 -9.71 14.47 -9.41
CA ILE A 48 -8.36 14.01 -9.73
C ILE A 48 -8.17 14.06 -11.26
N GLN A 49 -7.10 14.72 -11.71
CA GLN A 49 -6.82 15.11 -13.09
C GLN A 49 -5.75 14.19 -13.73
N GLY A 50 -5.98 12.89 -13.67
CA GLY A 50 -5.06 11.87 -14.18
C GLY A 50 -4.13 11.33 -13.10
N TYR A 51 -2.99 10.78 -13.51
CA TYR A 51 -2.07 10.08 -12.61
C TYR A 51 -0.62 10.20 -13.09
N TYR A 52 0.30 10.01 -12.16
CA TYR A 52 1.67 9.61 -12.42
C TYR A 52 1.79 8.11 -12.17
N SER A 53 2.31 7.35 -13.14
CA SER A 53 2.58 5.93 -12.94
C SER A 53 3.63 5.73 -11.85
N PHE A 54 4.70 6.54 -11.90
CA PHE A 54 5.82 6.44 -10.98
C PHE A 54 6.09 7.76 -10.25
N SER A 55 6.39 7.66 -8.96
CA SER A 55 6.79 8.78 -8.11
C SER A 55 8.04 9.49 -8.60
N LEU A 56 8.94 8.74 -9.25
CA LEU A 56 10.13 9.30 -9.89
C LEU A 56 9.77 10.27 -11.04
N ASP A 57 8.73 9.98 -11.82
CA ASP A 57 8.30 10.85 -12.92
C ASP A 57 7.65 12.14 -12.41
N TYR A 58 6.87 12.02 -11.32
CA TYR A 58 6.33 13.17 -10.62
C TYR A 58 7.45 14.08 -10.09
N TRP A 59 8.45 13.52 -9.39
CA TRP A 59 9.59 14.28 -8.91
C TRP A 59 10.37 14.94 -10.06
N LYS A 60 10.71 14.20 -11.12
CA LYS A 60 11.39 14.77 -12.31
C LYS A 60 10.60 15.91 -12.95
N THR A 61 9.27 15.79 -13.01
CA THR A 61 8.39 16.84 -13.52
C THR A 61 8.45 18.08 -12.63
N CYS A 62 8.47 17.91 -11.31
CA CYS A 62 8.62 19.01 -10.35
C CYS A 62 9.96 19.73 -10.51
N GLN A 63 11.06 18.98 -10.63
CA GLN A 63 12.39 19.54 -10.87
C GLN A 63 12.45 20.36 -12.16
N LYS A 64 11.89 19.84 -13.25
CA LYS A 64 11.82 20.55 -14.54
C LYS A 64 11.04 21.87 -14.46
N ASN A 65 10.03 21.92 -13.58
CA ASN A 65 9.20 23.11 -13.36
C ASN A 65 9.70 23.99 -12.20
N ASN A 66 10.91 23.76 -11.68
CA ASN A 66 11.51 24.48 -10.54
C ASN A 66 10.66 24.46 -9.26
N ILE A 67 9.91 23.37 -9.03
CA ILE A 67 9.20 23.14 -7.77
C ILE A 67 10.18 22.50 -6.78
N VAL A 68 10.69 23.32 -5.84
CA VAL A 68 11.75 22.92 -4.90
C VAL A 68 11.26 22.11 -3.70
N ASP A 69 9.96 22.10 -3.45
CA ASP A 69 9.35 21.49 -2.25
C ASP A 69 8.95 20.01 -2.46
N VAL A 70 9.65 19.33 -3.37
CA VAL A 70 9.47 17.90 -3.63
C VAL A 70 10.83 17.21 -3.61
N THR A 71 11.04 16.32 -2.64
CA THR A 71 12.28 15.55 -2.52
C THR A 71 12.03 14.08 -2.80
N TYR A 72 13.00 13.41 -3.40
CA TYR A 72 12.96 11.98 -3.68
C TYR A 72 14.29 11.36 -3.27
N LYS A 73 14.25 10.28 -2.48
CA LYS A 73 15.44 9.53 -2.09
C LYS A 73 15.16 8.04 -2.16
N THR A 74 15.99 7.32 -2.90
CA THR A 74 15.94 5.85 -2.96
C THR A 74 16.44 5.26 -1.64
N PHE A 75 15.78 4.21 -1.16
CA PHE A 75 16.16 3.44 0.02
C PHE A 75 16.85 2.13 -0.37
N THR A 76 16.15 1.23 -1.06
CA THR A 76 16.75 0.03 -1.67
C THR A 76 16.58 0.05 -3.17
N TYR A 77 17.60 -0.42 -3.88
CA TYR A 77 17.50 -0.66 -5.31
C TYR A 77 16.74 -1.96 -5.60
N SER A 78 16.22 -2.05 -6.82
CA SER A 78 15.53 -3.21 -7.36
C SER A 78 16.36 -4.47 -7.23
N GLN A 79 15.72 -5.55 -6.77
CA GLN A 79 16.36 -6.83 -6.54
C GLN A 79 15.51 -7.95 -7.13
N THR A 80 16.16 -8.77 -7.96
CA THR A 80 15.57 -10.03 -8.43
C THR A 80 15.87 -11.13 -7.43
N LEU A 81 14.82 -11.67 -6.85
CA LEU A 81 14.85 -12.79 -5.94
C LEU A 81 14.54 -14.08 -6.70
N ARG A 82 15.25 -15.15 -6.35
CA ARG A 82 14.96 -16.50 -6.81
C ARG A 82 14.59 -17.35 -5.61
N THR A 83 13.42 -17.99 -5.66
CA THR A 83 12.96 -18.88 -4.61
C THR A 83 13.04 -20.33 -5.06
N SER A 84 13.33 -21.23 -4.14
CA SER A 84 13.19 -22.66 -4.40
C SER A 84 11.74 -23.04 -4.67
N PRO A 85 11.48 -24.02 -5.53
CA PRO A 85 10.14 -24.54 -5.74
C PRO A 85 9.57 -25.11 -4.43
N PRO A 86 8.25 -24.98 -4.19
CA PRO A 86 7.63 -25.60 -3.04
C PRO A 86 7.69 -27.13 -3.18
N ASN A 87 7.88 -27.82 -2.05
CA ASN A 87 7.64 -29.25 -2.01
C ASN A 87 6.15 -29.52 -2.27
N SER A 88 5.86 -30.44 -3.18
CA SER A 88 4.51 -30.75 -3.63
C SER A 88 4.32 -32.26 -3.69
N ILE A 89 3.11 -32.74 -3.39
CA ILE A 89 2.70 -34.13 -3.64
C ILE A 89 2.30 -34.38 -5.10
N TYR A 90 2.26 -33.32 -5.90
CA TYR A 90 1.96 -33.36 -7.33
C TYR A 90 3.23 -33.18 -8.14
N ASP A 91 3.32 -33.87 -9.27
CA ASP A 91 4.46 -33.81 -10.19
C ASP A 91 4.69 -32.42 -10.80
N ARG A 92 3.64 -31.60 -10.85
CA ARG A 92 3.69 -30.24 -11.38
C ARG A 92 3.43 -29.23 -10.28
N ILE A 93 4.23 -28.17 -10.29
CA ILE A 93 4.04 -27.02 -9.42
C ILE A 93 2.85 -26.23 -9.96
N HIS A 94 1.98 -25.77 -9.07
CA HIS A 94 0.86 -24.94 -9.49
C HIS A 94 1.37 -23.59 -10.04
N GLU A 95 0.83 -23.12 -11.16
CA GLU A 95 1.30 -21.94 -11.91
C GLU A 95 1.50 -20.67 -11.05
N ASN A 96 0.65 -20.42 -10.05
CA ASN A 96 0.81 -19.33 -9.08
C ASN A 96 2.12 -19.34 -8.29
N PHE A 97 2.74 -20.51 -8.08
CA PHE A 97 4.07 -20.63 -7.48
C PHE A 97 5.16 -20.55 -8.53
N GLU A 98 4.96 -21.13 -9.72
CA GLU A 98 5.91 -21.03 -10.84
C GLU A 98 6.19 -19.58 -11.23
N LYS A 99 5.12 -18.77 -11.37
CA LYS A 99 5.19 -17.32 -11.65
C LYS A 99 5.94 -16.53 -10.57
N LYS A 100 6.19 -17.13 -9.40
CA LYS A 100 6.84 -16.51 -8.25
C LYS A 100 8.22 -17.08 -7.95
N LEU A 101 8.73 -18.03 -8.75
CA LEU A 101 10.08 -18.56 -8.59
C LEU A 101 11.16 -17.53 -8.87
N THR A 102 10.87 -16.55 -9.72
CA THR A 102 11.70 -15.38 -9.96
C THR A 102 10.81 -14.14 -9.86
N LEU A 103 11.16 -13.25 -8.95
CA LEU A 103 10.40 -12.03 -8.66
C LEU A 103 11.36 -10.86 -8.62
N THR A 104 11.00 -9.76 -9.26
CA THR A 104 11.76 -8.51 -9.19
C THR A 104 11.01 -7.54 -8.30
N ASN A 105 11.60 -7.21 -7.15
CA ASN A 105 11.10 -6.13 -6.32
C ASN A 105 11.58 -4.80 -6.91
N PRO A 106 10.71 -3.78 -7.05
CA PRO A 106 11.11 -2.47 -7.53
C PRO A 106 12.01 -1.76 -6.52
N ASP A 107 12.62 -0.65 -6.96
CA ASP A 107 13.25 0.30 -6.05
C ASP A 107 12.26 0.72 -4.95
N THR A 108 12.72 0.74 -3.71
CA THR A 108 11.99 1.40 -2.63
C THR A 108 12.53 2.80 -2.44
N PHE A 109 11.68 3.73 -2.05
CA PHE A 109 12.03 5.13 -1.99
C PHE A 109 11.16 5.88 -0.99
N LEU A 110 11.55 7.11 -0.71
CA LEU A 110 10.78 8.07 0.02
C LEU A 110 10.64 9.33 -0.81
N ILE A 111 9.41 9.78 -0.98
CA ILE A 111 9.10 11.10 -1.54
C ILE A 111 8.49 11.98 -0.46
N SER A 112 8.93 13.23 -0.36
CA SER A 112 8.25 14.25 0.43
C SER A 112 7.71 15.32 -0.50
N ALA A 113 6.49 15.76 -0.28
CA ALA A 113 5.87 16.80 -1.09
C ALA A 113 4.84 17.58 -0.29
N SER A 114 4.74 18.88 -0.56
CA SER A 114 3.76 19.74 0.09
C SER A 114 2.47 19.87 -0.71
N ASN A 115 1.40 20.25 0.00
CA ASN A 115 0.07 20.48 -0.57
C ASN A 115 -0.50 19.24 -1.31
N CYS A 116 -0.14 18.05 -0.84
CA CYS A 116 -0.70 16.78 -1.32
C CYS A 116 -2.01 16.44 -0.61
N ARG A 117 -2.77 15.51 -1.18
CA ARG A 117 -3.99 14.98 -0.56
C ARG A 117 -3.91 13.50 -0.31
N VAL A 118 -4.52 13.03 0.78
CA VAL A 118 -4.70 11.60 1.09
C VAL A 118 -6.19 11.29 1.13
N ILE A 119 -6.63 10.34 0.30
CA ILE A 119 -8.04 10.02 0.09
C ILE A 119 -8.32 8.54 0.35
N GLY A 120 -9.48 8.26 0.95
CA GLY A 120 -9.96 6.90 1.20
C GLY A 120 -9.28 6.23 2.40
N ASP A 121 -9.70 5.00 2.69
CA ASP A 121 -9.18 4.14 3.76
C ASP A 121 -7.93 3.35 3.34
N GLU A 122 -7.63 3.30 2.04
CA GLU A 122 -6.40 2.74 1.49
C GLU A 122 -5.26 3.75 1.39
N GLY A 123 -5.53 5.04 1.64
CA GLY A 123 -4.49 6.09 1.67
C GLY A 123 -3.98 6.51 0.30
N ALA A 124 -4.87 6.62 -0.69
CA ALA A 124 -4.51 7.05 -2.04
C ALA A 124 -3.93 8.47 -2.01
N VAL A 125 -2.77 8.66 -2.63
CA VAL A 125 -2.01 9.92 -2.63
C VAL A 125 -2.29 10.71 -3.89
N ILE A 126 -2.72 11.96 -3.73
CA ILE A 126 -2.92 12.91 -4.80
C ILE A 126 -1.86 14.02 -4.68
N THR A 127 -1.10 14.24 -5.75
CA THR A 127 -0.06 15.28 -5.83
C THR A 127 -0.65 16.68 -5.82
N HIS A 128 0.18 17.71 -5.63
CA HIS A 128 -0.24 19.11 -5.59
C HIS A 128 -0.93 19.59 -6.89
N ASP A 129 -0.64 18.93 -8.02
CA ASP A 129 -1.23 19.21 -9.33
C ASP A 129 -2.43 18.31 -9.63
N ASN A 130 -3.04 17.74 -8.58
CA ASN A 130 -4.26 16.95 -8.60
C ASN A 130 -4.15 15.61 -9.35
N LYS A 131 -2.98 14.97 -9.41
CA LYS A 131 -2.83 13.65 -10.04
C LYS A 131 -2.67 12.54 -8.99
N LEU A 132 -3.24 11.37 -9.24
CA LEU A 132 -2.99 10.19 -8.41
C LEU A 132 -1.53 9.73 -8.57
N LEU A 133 -0.86 9.42 -7.47
CA LEU A 133 0.47 8.80 -7.49
C LEU A 133 0.33 7.27 -7.41
N ALA A 134 0.43 6.59 -8.55
CA ALA A 134 -0.05 5.22 -8.71
C ALA A 134 0.79 4.17 -7.96
N ASP A 135 2.12 4.26 -8.01
CA ASP A 135 3.05 3.30 -7.42
C ASP A 135 3.03 3.26 -5.87
N VAL A 136 2.45 4.28 -5.23
CA VAL A 136 2.20 4.32 -3.77
C VAL A 136 0.73 4.15 -3.40
N SER A 137 -0.19 4.24 -4.36
CA SER A 137 -1.65 4.15 -4.17
C SER A 137 -2.18 2.79 -4.66
N ARG A 138 -1.73 1.71 -4.01
CA ARG A 138 -2.14 0.34 -4.37
C ARG A 138 -3.63 0.14 -4.10
N HIS A 139 -4.32 -0.51 -5.05
CA HIS A 139 -5.65 -1.10 -4.86
C HIS A 139 -5.64 -2.52 -5.44
N PHE A 140 -6.09 -3.55 -4.70
CA PHE A 140 -5.86 -4.95 -5.09
C PHE A 140 -6.47 -5.40 -6.43
N ARG A 141 -7.45 -4.66 -6.95
CA ARG A 141 -8.10 -4.98 -8.24
C ARG A 141 -7.57 -4.15 -9.41
N VAL A 142 -6.61 -3.26 -9.14
CA VAL A 142 -6.08 -2.30 -10.12
C VAL A 142 -4.56 -2.44 -10.14
N LYS A 143 -4.05 -2.70 -11.33
CA LYS A 143 -2.63 -2.73 -11.64
C LYS A 143 -2.26 -1.39 -12.29
N ILE A 144 -0.96 -1.15 -12.42
CA ILE A 144 -0.45 0.12 -12.97
C ILE A 144 -0.84 0.33 -14.45
N ASP A 145 -0.95 -0.76 -15.22
CA ASP A 145 -1.37 -0.77 -16.63
C ASP A 145 -2.85 -0.39 -16.83
N ASN A 146 -3.70 -0.61 -15.82
CA ASN A 146 -5.11 -0.24 -15.84
C ASN A 146 -5.49 0.77 -14.74
N ILE A 147 -4.54 1.60 -14.32
CA ILE A 147 -4.70 2.55 -13.23
C ILE A 147 -5.87 3.53 -13.40
N ASN A 148 -6.33 3.79 -14.63
CA ASN A 148 -7.56 4.56 -14.90
C ASN A 148 -8.82 4.00 -14.22
N LEU A 149 -8.79 2.72 -13.80
CA LEU A 149 -9.85 2.05 -13.05
C LEU A 149 -9.71 2.19 -11.53
N HIS A 150 -8.71 2.94 -11.03
CA HIS A 150 -8.54 3.20 -9.61
C HIS A 150 -9.81 3.86 -9.04
N PRO A 151 -10.40 3.35 -7.95
CA PRO A 151 -11.69 3.83 -7.43
C PRO A 151 -11.73 5.35 -7.22
N GLU A 152 -10.65 5.93 -6.71
CA GLU A 152 -10.57 7.38 -6.50
C GLU A 152 -10.56 8.18 -7.82
N LEU A 153 -9.94 7.68 -8.89
CA LEU A 153 -10.01 8.31 -10.23
C LEU A 153 -11.40 8.20 -10.87
N CYS A 154 -12.18 7.21 -10.45
CA CYS A 154 -13.54 6.98 -10.93
C CYS A 154 -14.62 7.70 -10.11
N ARG A 155 -14.25 8.34 -8.99
CA ARG A 155 -15.21 9.03 -8.11
C ARG A 155 -15.76 10.29 -8.79
N LEU A 156 -17.08 10.40 -8.87
CA LEU A 156 -17.75 11.60 -9.42
C LEU A 156 -17.60 12.80 -8.49
N GLU A 157 -17.66 12.56 -7.18
CA GLU A 157 -17.49 13.56 -6.15
C GLU A 157 -16.56 13.02 -5.06
N LEU A 158 -15.55 13.82 -4.71
CA LEU A 158 -14.68 13.53 -3.58
C LEU A 158 -15.38 13.94 -2.27
N PRO A 159 -15.11 13.25 -1.15
CA PRO A 159 -15.55 13.73 0.17
C PRO A 159 -15.08 15.17 0.43
N LYS A 160 -15.67 15.86 1.40
CA LYS A 160 -15.19 17.20 1.77
C LYS A 160 -13.76 17.09 2.34
N GLY A 161 -12.82 17.79 1.70
CA GLY A 161 -11.44 17.87 2.17
C GLY A 161 -11.35 18.55 3.53
N LYS A 162 -10.49 18.02 4.39
CA LYS A 162 -10.11 18.62 5.68
C LYS A 162 -8.62 18.95 5.65
N GLU A 163 -8.26 20.13 6.11
CA GLU A 163 -6.86 20.48 6.31
C GLU A 163 -6.26 19.61 7.42
N LEU A 164 -5.03 19.17 7.19
CA LEU A 164 -4.24 18.42 8.13
C LEU A 164 -2.85 19.07 8.18
N PRO A 165 -2.67 20.06 9.06
CA PRO A 165 -1.42 20.82 9.13
C PRO A 165 -0.28 19.96 9.69
N GLY A 166 0.95 20.41 9.42
CA GLY A 166 2.19 19.79 9.83
C GLY A 166 2.69 18.70 8.88
N THR A 167 3.66 17.94 9.37
CA THR A 167 4.29 16.84 8.63
C THR A 167 3.58 15.53 8.92
N VAL A 168 3.03 14.91 7.87
CA VAL A 168 2.23 13.70 7.99
C VAL A 168 2.84 12.59 7.15
N ALA A 169 3.00 11.39 7.72
CA ALA A 169 3.37 10.20 6.97
C ALA A 169 2.15 9.38 6.59
N VAL A 170 2.06 8.95 5.34
CA VAL A 170 1.06 7.98 4.90
C VAL A 170 1.64 6.56 4.91
N LEU A 171 1.26 5.76 5.90
CA LEU A 171 1.65 4.35 5.99
C LEU A 171 0.56 3.43 5.39
N ALA A 172 -0.68 3.89 5.40
CA ALA A 172 -1.82 3.14 4.88
C ALA A 172 -1.64 2.70 3.41
N THR A 173 -2.09 1.49 3.11
CA THR A 173 -2.15 0.92 1.76
C THR A 173 -3.27 -0.13 1.69
N ALA A 174 -3.64 -0.61 0.50
CA ALA A 174 -4.67 -1.64 0.34
C ALA A 174 -4.43 -2.84 1.27
N GLY A 175 -5.48 -3.23 2.00
CA GLY A 175 -5.47 -4.39 2.88
C GLY A 175 -4.73 -4.21 4.21
N GLY A 176 -4.14 -3.05 4.52
CA GLY A 176 -3.32 -2.86 5.72
C GLY A 176 -4.04 -3.03 7.07
N TYR A 177 -5.37 -3.21 7.08
CA TYR A 177 -6.13 -3.67 8.27
C TYR A 177 -5.94 -5.17 8.56
N ASN A 178 -5.38 -5.93 7.62
CA ASN A 178 -5.09 -7.35 7.74
C ASN A 178 -3.70 -7.55 8.34
N TYR A 179 -3.54 -8.53 9.23
CA TYR A 179 -2.27 -8.80 9.90
C TYR A 179 -1.08 -9.01 8.95
N TYR A 180 -1.26 -9.73 7.84
CA TYR A 180 -0.20 -9.97 6.86
C TYR A 180 0.26 -8.66 6.20
N HIS A 181 -0.69 -7.90 5.66
CA HIS A 181 -0.39 -6.62 4.99
C HIS A 181 0.11 -5.57 5.96
N TRP A 182 -0.37 -5.59 7.21
CA TRP A 182 0.18 -4.75 8.26
C TRP A 182 1.67 -5.01 8.48
N LEU A 183 2.05 -6.27 8.70
CA LEU A 183 3.44 -6.63 8.98
C LEU A 183 4.37 -6.44 7.77
N LEU A 184 3.89 -6.73 6.56
CA LEU A 184 4.76 -6.82 5.38
C LEU A 184 4.63 -5.66 4.41
N ASP A 185 3.50 -4.93 4.41
CA ASP A 185 3.27 -3.80 3.50
C ASP A 185 3.22 -2.45 4.23
N VAL A 186 2.73 -2.41 5.48
CA VAL A 186 2.53 -1.14 6.23
C VAL A 186 3.70 -0.84 7.17
N LEU A 187 4.00 -1.71 8.15
CA LEU A 187 5.06 -1.49 9.13
C LEU A 187 6.44 -1.21 8.50
N PRO A 188 6.88 -1.93 7.45
CA PRO A 188 8.21 -1.71 6.88
C PRO A 188 8.37 -0.33 6.25
N ARG A 189 7.28 0.40 6.00
CA ARG A 189 7.33 1.80 5.53
C ARG A 189 7.93 2.72 6.60
N LEU A 190 7.86 2.36 7.88
CA LEU A 190 8.58 3.07 8.95
C LEU A 190 10.10 2.93 8.79
N GLU A 191 10.59 1.78 8.36
CA GLU A 191 12.02 1.56 8.11
C GLU A 191 12.52 2.43 6.95
N ILE A 192 11.73 2.53 5.88
CA ILE A 192 12.02 3.44 4.75
C ILE A 192 12.15 4.88 5.24
N ILE A 193 11.22 5.33 6.10
CA ILE A 193 11.26 6.67 6.69
C ILE A 193 12.50 6.83 7.58
N ASN A 194 12.75 5.91 8.51
CA ASN A 194 13.84 5.96 9.48
C ASN A 194 15.22 6.07 8.81
N ASN A 195 15.48 5.25 7.79
CA ASN A 195 16.77 5.26 7.08
C ASN A 195 16.95 6.49 6.21
N THR A 196 15.85 7.16 5.85
CA THR A 196 15.91 8.37 5.02
C THR A 196 15.98 9.64 5.88
N PHE A 197 15.36 9.62 7.06
CA PHE A 197 15.24 10.71 8.02
C PHE A 197 15.70 10.27 9.42
N SER A 198 16.93 10.61 9.81
CA SER A 198 17.55 10.17 11.07
C SER A 198 16.79 10.56 12.36
N ASP A 199 15.94 11.60 12.31
CA ASP A 199 15.13 12.10 13.44
C ASP A 199 13.62 12.10 13.14
N TYR A 200 13.15 11.18 12.29
CA TYR A 200 11.78 11.23 11.77
C TYR A 200 10.70 11.20 12.87
N TYR A 201 10.94 10.50 13.98
CA TYR A 201 10.01 10.43 15.11
C TYR A 201 9.68 11.82 15.67
N HIS A 202 10.63 12.75 15.65
CA HIS A 202 10.43 14.14 16.10
C HIS A 202 9.83 15.02 15.01
N LYS A 203 10.13 14.74 13.74
CA LYS A 203 9.71 15.55 12.58
C LYS A 203 8.32 15.22 12.05
N ILE A 204 7.77 14.05 12.38
CA ILE A 204 6.44 13.62 11.89
C ILE A 204 5.41 13.84 12.98
N ASP A 205 4.38 14.62 12.67
CA ASP A 205 3.28 14.96 13.57
C ASP A 205 2.21 13.88 13.59
N LYS A 206 1.95 13.24 12.43
CA LYS A 206 0.90 12.22 12.30
C LYS A 206 1.30 11.08 11.36
N PHE A 207 0.88 9.87 11.70
CA PHE A 207 0.97 8.67 10.87
C PHE A 207 -0.42 8.22 10.47
N LEU A 208 -0.74 8.29 9.18
CA LEU A 208 -1.99 7.79 8.63
C LEU A 208 -1.91 6.28 8.43
N ILE A 209 -2.78 5.53 9.11
CA ILE A 209 -2.85 4.07 9.03
C ILE A 209 -4.24 3.60 8.61
N ASN A 210 -4.38 2.34 8.21
CA ASN A 210 -5.69 1.80 7.81
C ASN A 210 -6.66 1.64 8.98
N LYS A 211 -6.19 1.10 10.11
CA LYS A 211 -7.04 0.74 11.25
C LYS A 211 -6.22 0.59 12.53
N VAL A 212 -6.78 1.06 13.64
CA VAL A 212 -6.28 0.74 14.99
C VAL A 212 -6.87 -0.61 15.45
N SER A 213 -6.00 -1.54 15.84
CA SER A 213 -6.30 -2.84 16.45
C SER A 213 -5.25 -3.19 17.51
N SER A 214 -5.44 -4.31 18.22
CA SER A 214 -4.45 -4.85 19.18
C SER A 214 -3.05 -4.93 18.58
N PHE A 215 -2.91 -5.64 17.47
CA PHE A 215 -1.61 -5.88 16.84
C PHE A 215 -1.01 -4.61 16.23
N THR A 216 -1.81 -3.69 15.68
CA THR A 216 -1.25 -2.43 15.15
C THR A 216 -0.72 -1.57 16.28
N THR A 217 -1.46 -1.45 17.39
CA THR A 217 -1.04 -0.65 18.54
C THR A 217 0.21 -1.24 19.20
N GLN A 218 0.22 -2.56 19.43
CA GLN A 218 1.37 -3.24 20.03
C GLN A 218 2.63 -3.12 19.17
N SER A 219 2.52 -3.41 17.86
CA SER A 219 3.69 -3.35 16.96
C SER A 219 4.22 -1.92 16.78
N LEU A 220 3.36 -0.90 16.74
CA LEU A 220 3.79 0.50 16.73
C LEU A 220 4.48 0.92 18.02
N ALA A 221 3.95 0.48 19.18
CA ALA A 221 4.57 0.77 20.47
C ALA A 221 5.96 0.14 20.61
N MET A 222 6.15 -1.08 20.08
CA MET A 222 7.46 -1.74 20.03
C MET A 222 8.47 -1.03 19.10
N LEU A 223 7.97 -0.24 18.16
CA LEU A 223 8.75 0.65 17.30
C LEU A 223 8.76 2.10 17.82
N GLU A 224 8.37 2.32 19.09
CA GLU A 224 8.44 3.63 19.75
C GLU A 224 7.61 4.74 19.07
N VAL A 225 6.60 4.36 18.28
CA VAL A 225 5.66 5.32 17.69
C VAL A 225 4.66 5.75 18.77
N ASN A 226 4.64 7.04 19.07
CA ASN A 226 3.68 7.62 20.02
C ASN A 226 2.23 7.40 19.52
N PRO A 227 1.35 6.76 20.31
CA PRO A 227 -0.05 6.51 19.93
C PRO A 227 -0.84 7.79 19.59
N ASP A 228 -0.51 8.94 20.19
CA ASP A 228 -1.18 10.23 19.92
C ASP A 228 -0.92 10.75 18.50
N LYS A 229 0.14 10.26 17.85
CA LYS A 229 0.47 10.58 16.45
C LYS A 229 -0.23 9.63 15.47
N VAL A 230 -0.90 8.58 15.93
CA VAL A 230 -1.51 7.57 15.05
C VAL A 230 -2.92 7.96 14.66
N PHE A 231 -3.19 8.07 13.36
CA PHE A 231 -4.48 8.52 12.85
C PHE A 231 -5.07 7.51 11.83
N PRO A 232 -6.17 6.81 12.15
CA PRO A 232 -6.79 5.87 11.23
C PRO A 232 -7.59 6.57 10.12
N LEU A 233 -7.40 6.11 8.89
CA LEU A 233 -8.20 6.53 7.74
C LEU A 233 -9.58 5.85 7.74
N GLN A 234 -10.51 6.46 7.01
CA GLN A 234 -11.87 5.98 6.81
C GLN A 234 -12.23 6.08 5.32
N ALA A 235 -13.25 5.36 4.88
CA ALA A 235 -13.67 5.35 3.46
C ALA A 235 -14.04 6.74 2.89
N LYS A 236 -14.37 7.70 3.76
CA LYS A 236 -14.65 9.11 3.40
C LYS A 236 -13.53 10.08 3.81
N SER A 237 -12.36 9.58 4.21
CA SER A 237 -11.20 10.43 4.47
C SER A 237 -10.80 11.19 3.21
N HIS A 238 -10.53 12.47 3.38
CA HIS A 238 -9.95 13.34 2.37
C HIS A 238 -9.21 14.43 3.12
N PHE A 239 -7.90 14.28 3.22
CA PHE A 239 -7.03 15.22 3.90
C PHE A 239 -6.21 16.02 2.89
N LEU A 240 -6.15 17.32 3.08
CA LEU A 240 -5.17 18.20 2.45
C LEU A 240 -4.03 18.36 3.45
N VAL A 241 -2.84 17.91 3.08
CA VAL A 241 -1.68 17.81 3.96
C VAL A 241 -0.67 18.88 3.57
N GLU A 242 -0.20 19.62 4.56
CA GLU A 242 0.80 20.67 4.38
C GLU A 242 2.12 20.08 3.88
N HIS A 243 2.71 19.12 4.62
CA HIS A 243 3.90 18.37 4.22
C HIS A 243 3.65 16.87 4.32
N LEU A 244 3.62 16.16 3.19
CA LEU A 244 3.35 14.73 3.15
C LEU A 244 4.63 13.92 2.94
N ILE A 245 4.88 12.97 3.84
CA ILE A 245 5.93 11.95 3.75
C ILE A 245 5.30 10.67 3.17
N ILE A 246 5.80 10.25 2.01
CA ILE A 246 5.20 9.21 1.17
C ILE A 246 6.26 8.11 0.94
N PRO A 247 6.38 7.14 1.85
CA PRO A 247 7.23 5.96 1.59
C PRO A 247 6.63 5.13 0.46
N SER A 248 7.47 4.53 -0.37
CA SER A 248 7.03 3.55 -1.36
C SER A 248 6.38 2.34 -0.70
N LEU A 249 5.79 1.47 -1.51
CA LEU A 249 5.48 0.12 -1.07
C LEU A 249 6.80 -0.65 -0.87
N PRO A 250 6.91 -1.54 0.13
CA PRO A 250 8.19 -2.16 0.48
C PRO A 250 8.61 -3.31 -0.45
N GLY A 251 7.71 -3.75 -1.32
CA GLY A 251 7.97 -4.80 -2.30
C GLY A 251 6.73 -5.18 -3.11
N GLU A 252 6.90 -6.17 -3.97
CA GLU A 252 5.84 -6.73 -4.79
C GLU A 252 4.78 -7.44 -3.95
N LEU A 253 3.54 -7.38 -4.43
CA LEU A 253 2.42 -7.95 -3.71
C LEU A 253 2.60 -9.47 -3.56
N TYR A 254 2.48 -9.96 -2.32
CA TYR A 254 2.68 -11.37 -1.96
C TYR A 254 4.11 -11.90 -2.16
N ALA A 255 5.09 -11.01 -2.19
CA ALA A 255 6.50 -11.32 -2.42
C ALA A 255 7.41 -10.48 -1.49
N PRO A 256 7.41 -10.74 -0.17
CA PRO A 256 8.17 -9.93 0.77
C PRO A 256 9.68 -10.00 0.48
N SER A 257 10.30 -8.84 0.36
CA SER A 257 11.76 -8.68 0.21
C SER A 257 12.52 -9.18 1.46
N PRO A 258 13.74 -9.72 1.34
CA PRO A 258 14.55 -10.14 2.47
C PRO A 258 14.74 -9.07 3.55
N TRP A 259 14.94 -7.81 3.14
CA TRP A 259 15.11 -6.70 4.08
C TRP A 259 13.89 -6.50 4.99
N ILE A 260 12.68 -6.81 4.52
CA ILE A 260 11.45 -6.75 5.33
C ILE A 260 11.53 -7.79 6.43
N CYS A 261 11.95 -9.01 6.09
CA CYS A 261 12.14 -10.08 7.08
C CYS A 261 13.20 -9.69 8.11
N ASP A 262 14.31 -9.08 7.68
CA ASP A 262 15.37 -8.65 8.58
C ASP A 262 14.92 -7.50 9.49
N PHE A 263 14.21 -6.51 8.94
CA PHE A 263 13.55 -5.45 9.72
C PHE A 263 12.64 -6.03 10.81
N LEU A 264 11.75 -6.97 10.47
CA LEU A 264 10.85 -7.58 11.44
C LEU A 264 11.61 -8.37 12.50
N ARG A 265 12.61 -9.16 12.10
CA ARG A 265 13.41 -9.95 13.05
C ARG A 265 14.18 -9.05 14.02
N ASN A 266 14.85 -8.02 13.50
CA ASN A 266 15.66 -7.10 14.31
C ASN A 266 14.82 -6.33 15.33
N ASN A 267 13.57 -6.00 14.99
CA ASN A 267 12.68 -5.25 15.87
C ASN A 267 11.90 -6.13 16.85
N PHE A 268 11.47 -7.32 16.44
CA PHE A 268 10.53 -8.15 17.20
C PHE A 268 11.16 -9.40 17.84
N LEU A 269 12.36 -9.82 17.43
CA LEU A 269 13.07 -10.98 17.99
C LEU A 269 14.27 -10.59 18.87
N LYS A 270 14.16 -9.47 19.60
CA LYS A 270 15.26 -8.94 20.43
C LYS A 270 15.68 -9.89 21.57
N GLN A 271 14.77 -10.73 22.06
CA GLN A 271 15.10 -11.79 23.02
C GLN A 271 15.23 -13.12 22.28
N LYS A 272 16.46 -13.64 22.20
CA LYS A 272 16.66 -15.06 21.90
C LYS A 272 16.16 -15.83 23.11
N ALA A 273 14.96 -16.40 23.00
CA ALA A 273 14.59 -17.44 23.95
C ALA A 273 15.57 -18.62 23.77
N ASP A 274 16.01 -19.22 24.87
CA ASP A 274 16.76 -20.48 24.87
C ASP A 274 15.83 -21.62 24.42
N ILE A 275 15.50 -21.61 23.13
CA ILE A 275 14.67 -22.63 22.51
C ILE A 275 15.62 -23.63 21.86
N GLN A 276 15.51 -24.89 22.28
CA GLN A 276 16.17 -25.98 21.58
C GLN A 276 15.70 -26.03 20.12
N PRO A 277 16.61 -26.14 19.14
CA PRO A 277 16.24 -26.17 17.73
C PRO A 277 15.24 -27.30 17.45
N ILE A 278 14.05 -26.94 16.98
CA ILE A 278 13.07 -27.92 16.51
C ILE A 278 13.30 -28.19 15.03
N LYS A 279 13.30 -29.47 14.62
CA LYS A 279 13.47 -29.85 13.20
C LYS A 279 12.21 -29.58 12.39
N ARG A 280 11.03 -29.71 13.01
CA ARG A 280 9.73 -29.57 12.34
C ARG A 280 8.77 -28.75 13.19
N LEU A 281 8.07 -27.83 12.53
CA LEU A 281 7.01 -27.01 13.11
C LEU A 281 5.70 -27.28 12.37
N TYR A 282 4.66 -27.66 13.09
CA TYR A 282 3.31 -27.74 12.57
C TYR A 282 2.41 -26.72 13.26
N ILE A 283 1.77 -25.88 12.45
CA ILE A 283 0.82 -24.87 12.94
C ILE A 283 -0.58 -25.42 12.74
N SER A 284 -1.19 -25.85 13.85
CA SER A 284 -2.53 -26.45 13.82
C SER A 284 -3.57 -25.44 13.34
N ARG A 285 -4.53 -25.93 12.56
CA ARG A 285 -5.67 -25.17 12.03
C ARG A 285 -6.99 -25.59 12.68
N ALA A 286 -6.98 -26.43 13.70
CA ALA A 286 -8.17 -26.96 14.36
C ALA A 286 -9.06 -25.82 14.90
N LYS A 287 -8.42 -24.80 15.48
CA LYS A 287 -9.06 -23.58 16.00
C LYS A 287 -9.24 -22.46 14.95
N ALA A 288 -8.81 -22.66 13.69
CA ALA A 288 -8.92 -21.63 12.66
C ALA A 288 -10.37 -21.46 12.17
N ARG A 289 -10.82 -20.22 11.98
CA ARG A 289 -12.18 -19.94 11.45
C ARG A 289 -12.39 -20.41 10.01
N ARG A 290 -11.33 -20.48 9.19
CA ARG A 290 -11.39 -20.79 7.75
C ARG A 290 -10.22 -21.67 7.33
N ARG A 291 -10.35 -22.33 6.18
CA ARG A 291 -9.35 -23.25 5.61
C ARG A 291 -8.95 -24.33 6.63
N LYS A 292 -9.93 -24.95 7.30
CA LYS A 292 -9.67 -26.05 8.23
C LYS A 292 -9.19 -27.28 7.47
N ILE A 293 -8.42 -28.13 8.13
CA ILE A 293 -8.06 -29.44 7.62
C ILE A 293 -9.10 -30.41 8.16
N LEU A 294 -9.84 -31.10 7.28
CA LEU A 294 -10.97 -31.94 7.68
C LEU A 294 -10.52 -33.17 8.48
N ASN A 295 -9.38 -33.75 8.11
CA ASN A 295 -8.75 -34.90 8.77
C ASN A 295 -7.46 -34.51 9.53
N GLU A 296 -7.48 -33.36 10.25
CA GLU A 296 -6.28 -32.83 10.90
C GLU A 296 -5.64 -33.81 11.90
N GLN A 297 -6.46 -34.61 12.58
CA GLN A 297 -5.95 -35.62 13.52
C GLN A 297 -5.09 -36.67 12.83
N GLU A 298 -5.48 -37.13 11.63
CA GLU A 298 -4.67 -38.07 10.84
C GLU A 298 -3.33 -37.44 10.45
N VAL A 299 -3.35 -36.16 10.02
CA VAL A 299 -2.13 -35.41 9.70
C VAL A 299 -1.21 -35.30 10.91
N VAL A 300 -1.73 -34.95 12.08
CA VAL A 300 -0.95 -34.85 13.32
C VAL A 300 -0.36 -36.21 13.71
N ASN A 301 -1.13 -37.29 13.63
CA ASN A 301 -0.65 -38.64 13.92
C ASN A 301 0.51 -39.05 12.98
N CYS A 302 0.40 -38.74 11.69
CA CYS A 302 1.48 -38.98 10.72
C CYS A 302 2.75 -38.17 11.04
N LEU A 303 2.61 -36.93 11.50
CA LEU A 303 3.75 -36.05 11.80
C LEU A 303 4.43 -36.37 13.14
N GLN A 304 3.70 -36.90 14.12
CA GLN A 304 4.23 -37.28 15.44
C GLN A 304 5.14 -38.51 15.41
N ASN A 305 5.01 -39.36 14.39
CA ASN A 305 5.88 -40.53 14.21
C ASN A 305 7.33 -40.18 13.81
N GLY A 306 7.66 -38.90 13.63
CA GLY A 306 9.02 -38.42 13.38
C GLY A 306 9.55 -37.57 14.52
N ASP A 307 10.78 -37.85 14.96
CA ASP A 307 11.41 -37.11 16.06
C ASP A 307 11.40 -35.59 15.81
N SER A 308 10.89 -34.82 16.77
CA SER A 308 10.95 -33.34 16.84
C SER A 308 9.85 -32.55 16.09
N LEU A 309 8.57 -32.78 16.39
CA LEU A 309 7.46 -31.92 15.96
C LEU A 309 6.96 -31.02 17.10
N LEU A 310 7.02 -29.70 16.93
CA LEU A 310 6.26 -28.77 17.78
C LEU A 310 4.90 -28.49 17.11
N CYS A 311 3.80 -28.85 17.78
CA CYS A 311 2.45 -28.50 17.36
C CYS A 311 2.00 -27.24 18.12
N ILE A 312 1.95 -26.10 17.45
CA ILE A 312 1.40 -24.89 18.04
C ILE A 312 -0.11 -24.91 17.80
N SER A 313 -0.89 -25.23 18.83
CA SER A 313 -2.31 -24.90 18.83
C SER A 313 -2.42 -23.38 18.93
N ASN A 314 -3.17 -22.73 18.03
CA ASN A 314 -3.34 -21.28 17.98
C ASN A 314 -3.96 -20.72 19.27
N SER A 315 -3.14 -20.61 20.32
CA SER A 315 -3.35 -19.74 21.48
C SER A 315 -2.62 -18.42 21.28
N ILE A 316 -2.02 -18.20 20.11
CA ILE A 316 -1.62 -16.87 19.67
C ILE A 316 -2.91 -16.12 19.33
N VAL A 317 -3.52 -15.56 20.37
CA VAL A 317 -4.46 -14.46 20.23
C VAL A 317 -3.65 -13.30 19.67
N LEU A 318 -3.76 -13.07 18.35
CA LEU A 318 -3.29 -11.84 17.70
C LEU A 318 -4.42 -10.81 17.73
#